data_AF-A0A7X5WQL8-F1
#
_entry.id   AF-A0A7X5WQL8-F1
#
_cell.length_a   1.000
_cell.length_b   1.000
_cell.length_c   1.000
_cell.angle_alpha   90.00
_cell.angle_beta   90.00
_cell.angle_gamma   90.00
#
_symmetry.space_group_name_H-M   'P 1'
#
loop_
_entity.id
_entity.type
_entity.pdbx_description
1 polymer ?
#
loop_
_entity_poly.entity_id
_entity_poly.type
_entity_poly.pdbx_seq_one_letter_code
_entity_poly.pdbx_strand_id
1 'polypeptide(L)'
;ARPAGRALATHMVIDETTAMASVQSDDETAADAFWWTGVWLWSLWNLGSLGGALLGAVIGEPETWGLDAAFPAAFVALLAPHVTDAPGRVAALLGAGLAIAVVPVTPAGVPLLIGALAVAPAAALRVRLARVAGERR
;
A
#
# COMPACT_ATOMS: atom_id res chain seq x y z
N ALA A 1 -24.37 -20.30 1.94
CA ALA A 1 -23.38 -20.58 3.01
C ALA A 1 -24.00 -20.35 4.40
N ARG A 2 -23.70 -21.22 5.37
CA ARG A 2 -24.09 -21.04 6.79
C ARG A 2 -23.47 -19.74 7.33
N PRO A 3 -24.11 -19.03 8.28
CA PRO A 3 -23.66 -17.71 8.77
C PRO A 3 -22.22 -17.71 9.27
N ALA A 4 -21.76 -18.80 9.91
CA ALA A 4 -20.37 -18.95 10.36
C ALA A 4 -19.35 -18.95 9.20
N GLY A 5 -19.68 -19.60 8.08
CA GLY A 5 -18.79 -19.61 6.90
C GLY A 5 -18.69 -18.24 6.23
N ARG A 6 -19.77 -17.45 6.28
CA ARG A 6 -19.76 -16.07 5.79
C ARG A 6 -18.91 -15.16 6.68
N ALA A 7 -19.02 -15.31 8.00
CA ALA A 7 -18.21 -14.54 8.94
C ALA A 7 -16.70 -14.80 8.77
N LEU A 8 -16.32 -16.08 8.60
CA LEU A 8 -14.93 -16.44 8.34
C LEU A 8 -14.43 -15.87 7.00
N ALA A 9 -15.25 -15.96 5.95
CA ALA A 9 -14.90 -15.38 4.65
C ALA A 9 -14.67 -13.87 4.76
N THR A 10 -15.54 -13.14 5.48
CA THR A 10 -15.36 -11.70 5.72
C THR A 10 -14.05 -11.36 6.42
N HIS A 11 -13.61 -12.19 7.37
CA HIS A 11 -12.31 -12.00 8.04
C HIS A 11 -11.12 -12.11 7.06
N MET A 12 -11.27 -12.91 6.00
CA MET A 12 -10.22 -13.17 5.01
C MET A 12 -10.28 -12.22 3.80
N VAL A 13 -11.17 -11.22 3.78
CA VAL A 13 -11.25 -10.27 2.66
C VAL A 13 -10.09 -9.27 2.74
N ILE A 14 -9.14 -9.44 1.83
CA ILE A 14 -8.02 -8.53 1.54
C ILE A 14 -7.87 -8.34 0.02
N ASP A 15 -7.09 -7.36 -0.42
CA ASP A 15 -6.91 -7.05 -1.83
C ASP A 15 -6.30 -8.21 -2.62
N GLU A 16 -5.40 -9.00 -2.03
CA GLU A 16 -4.81 -10.16 -2.70
C GLU A 16 -5.84 -11.28 -2.92
N THR A 17 -6.64 -11.61 -1.90
CA THR A 17 -7.71 -12.61 -2.05
C THR A 17 -8.77 -12.17 -3.06
N THR A 18 -9.06 -10.87 -3.11
CA THR A 18 -10.01 -10.28 -4.05
C THR A 18 -9.47 -10.31 -5.46
N ALA A 19 -8.21 -9.90 -5.65
CA ALA A 19 -7.53 -9.91 -6.94
C ALA A 19 -7.47 -11.35 -7.51
N MET A 20 -7.00 -12.31 -6.69
CA MET A 20 -6.86 -13.71 -7.11
C MET A 20 -8.19 -14.38 -7.44
N ALA A 21 -9.27 -14.05 -6.73
CA ALA A 21 -10.61 -14.56 -7.03
C ALA A 21 -11.20 -13.90 -8.29
N SER A 22 -11.03 -12.57 -8.45
CA SER A 22 -11.66 -11.79 -9.52
C SER A 22 -11.20 -12.12 -10.95
N VAL A 23 -10.04 -12.74 -11.09
CA VAL A 23 -9.49 -13.14 -12.40
C VAL A 23 -9.93 -14.54 -12.84
N GLN A 24 -10.61 -15.29 -11.97
CA GLN A 24 -11.08 -16.64 -12.29
C GLN A 24 -12.37 -16.60 -13.14
N SER A 25 -12.57 -17.63 -13.96
CA SER A 25 -13.67 -17.68 -14.93
C SER A 25 -14.95 -18.30 -14.38
N ASP A 26 -14.86 -19.06 -13.30
CA ASP A 26 -15.97 -19.77 -12.66
C ASP A 26 -15.95 -19.58 -11.14
N ASP A 27 -17.13 -19.66 -10.53
CA ASP A 27 -17.33 -19.37 -9.11
C ASP A 27 -16.63 -20.36 -8.17
N GLU A 28 -16.46 -21.61 -8.59
CA GLU A 28 -15.81 -22.65 -7.78
C GLU A 28 -14.31 -22.38 -7.69
N THR A 29 -13.66 -22.17 -8.84
CA THR A 29 -12.23 -21.80 -8.89
C THR A 29 -11.97 -20.45 -8.25
N ALA A 30 -12.89 -19.48 -8.35
CA ALA A 30 -12.80 -18.20 -7.64
C ALA A 30 -12.82 -18.38 -6.12
N ALA A 31 -13.68 -19.25 -5.60
CA ALA A 31 -13.74 -19.54 -4.17
C ALA A 31 -12.49 -20.27 -3.68
N ASP A 32 -11.96 -21.22 -4.46
CA ASP A 32 -10.71 -21.90 -4.14
C ASP A 32 -9.53 -20.93 -4.14
N ALA A 33 -9.42 -20.06 -5.15
CA ALA A 33 -8.39 -19.03 -5.21
C ALA A 33 -8.47 -18.08 -4.00
N PHE A 34 -9.68 -17.64 -3.63
CA PHE A 34 -9.91 -16.81 -2.44
C PHE A 34 -9.39 -17.48 -1.17
N TRP A 35 -9.80 -18.73 -0.90
CA TRP A 35 -9.45 -19.44 0.33
C TRP A 35 -7.97 -19.83 0.38
N TRP A 36 -7.40 -20.29 -0.74
CA TRP A 36 -5.98 -20.63 -0.78
C TRP A 36 -5.09 -19.42 -0.53
N THR A 37 -5.36 -18.30 -1.20
CA THR A 37 -4.62 -17.06 -0.98
C THR A 37 -4.77 -16.58 0.45
N GLY A 38 -5.99 -16.58 1.00
CA GLY A 38 -6.27 -16.11 2.35
C GLY A 38 -5.60 -16.95 3.43
N VAL A 39 -5.72 -18.28 3.37
CA VAL A 39 -5.14 -19.19 4.36
C VAL A 39 -3.62 -19.12 4.38
N TRP A 40 -2.97 -19.10 3.21
CA TRP A 40 -1.52 -18.99 3.13
C TRP A 40 -1.02 -17.65 3.65
N LEU A 41 -1.61 -16.54 3.21
CA LEU A 41 -1.21 -15.22 3.68
C LEU A 41 -1.44 -15.07 5.18
N TRP A 42 -2.59 -15.51 5.69
CA TRP A 42 -2.87 -15.48 7.13
C TRP A 42 -1.85 -16.31 7.91
N SER A 43 -1.53 -17.52 7.45
CA SER A 43 -0.60 -18.40 8.14
C SER A 43 0.82 -17.84 8.12
N LEU A 44 1.31 -17.44 6.94
CA LEU A 44 2.65 -16.86 6.78
C LEU A 44 2.79 -15.54 7.53
N TRP A 45 1.74 -14.72 7.56
CA TRP A 45 1.73 -13.48 8.33
C TRP A 45 1.88 -13.74 9.83
N ASN A 46 1.08 -14.64 10.40
CA ASN A 46 1.14 -14.97 11.82
C ASN A 46 2.47 -15.63 12.19
N LEU A 47 2.95 -16.59 11.38
CA LEU A 47 4.22 -17.27 11.60
C LEU A 47 5.41 -16.31 11.47
N GLY A 48 5.41 -15.45 10.45
CA GLY A 48 6.43 -14.42 10.25
C GLY A 48 6.42 -13.38 11.37
N SER A 49 5.24 -12.96 11.84
CA SER A 49 5.11 -12.02 12.96
C SER A 49 5.62 -12.62 14.27
N LEU A 50 5.23 -13.87 14.56
CA LEU A 50 5.71 -14.60 15.73
C LEU A 50 7.23 -14.81 15.65
N GLY A 51 7.73 -15.26 14.49
CA GLY A 51 9.16 -15.43 14.24
C GLY A 51 9.92 -14.12 14.41
N GLY A 52 9.40 -13.02 13.86
CA GLY A 52 9.97 -11.68 14.01
C GLY A 52 9.99 -11.18 15.45
N ALA A 53 8.92 -11.41 16.21
CA ALA A 53 8.86 -11.05 17.63
C ALA A 53 9.87 -11.85 18.47
N LEU A 54 9.96 -13.16 18.23
CA LEU A 54 10.92 -14.03 18.92
C LEU A 54 12.37 -13.70 18.55
N LEU A 55 12.66 -13.48 17.27
CA LEU A 55 13.99 -13.10 16.80
C LEU A 55 14.37 -11.70 17.29
N GLY A 56 13.44 -10.74 17.23
CA GLY A 56 13.66 -9.37 17.71
C GLY A 56 13.98 -9.31 19.21
N ALA A 57 13.41 -10.21 20.02
CA ALA A 57 13.73 -10.32 21.44
C ALA A 57 15.19 -10.77 21.70
N VAL A 58 15.86 -11.37 20.72
CA VAL A 58 17.22 -11.92 20.85
C VAL A 58 18.28 -11.07 20.13
N ILE A 59 17.91 -10.40 19.02
CA ILE A 59 18.84 -9.68 18.12
C ILE A 59 19.30 -8.31 18.67
N GLY A 60 18.74 -7.85 19.79
CA GLY A 60 19.09 -6.57 20.41
C GLY A 60 18.44 -5.39 19.69
N GLU A 61 19.05 -4.19 19.77
CA GLU A 61 18.42 -2.99 19.21
C GLU A 61 18.43 -2.99 17.65
N PRO A 62 17.26 -2.84 17.00
CA PRO A 62 17.13 -2.85 15.53
C PRO A 62 18.00 -1.81 14.81
N GLU A 63 18.25 -0.68 15.45
CA GLU A 63 19.06 0.45 14.97
C GLU A 63 20.51 0.02 14.67
N THR A 64 21.02 -0.94 15.45
CA THR A 64 22.38 -1.48 15.28
C THR A 64 22.57 -2.14 13.91
N TRP A 65 21.48 -2.66 13.34
CA TRP A 65 21.46 -3.41 12.08
C TRP A 65 20.85 -2.60 10.93
N GLY A 66 20.49 -1.32 11.16
CA GLY A 66 19.79 -0.48 10.18
C GLY A 66 18.39 -0.98 9.81
N LEU A 67 17.78 -1.81 10.66
CA LEU A 67 16.45 -2.38 10.42
C LEU A 67 15.33 -1.34 10.59
N ASP A 68 15.61 -0.24 11.27
CA ASP A 68 14.75 0.94 11.40
C ASP A 68 14.51 1.66 10.05
N ALA A 69 15.48 1.56 9.12
CA ALA A 69 15.37 2.11 7.78
C ALA A 69 14.59 1.21 6.80
N ALA A 70 14.31 -0.04 7.17
CA ALA A 70 13.69 -1.02 6.26
C ALA A 70 12.29 -0.58 5.79
N PHE A 71 11.45 -0.09 6.71
CA PHE A 71 10.11 0.41 6.38
C PHE A 71 10.14 1.64 5.47
N PRO A 72 10.86 2.75 5.82
CA PRO A 72 11.01 3.88 4.92
C PRO A 72 11.56 3.49 3.54
N ALA A 73 12.57 2.61 3.49
CA ALA A 73 13.14 2.14 2.23
C ALA A 73 12.12 1.39 1.37
N ALA A 74 11.31 0.52 1.96
CA ALA A 74 10.23 -0.19 1.26
C ALA A 74 9.22 0.79 0.65
N PHE A 75 8.81 1.84 1.38
CA PHE A 75 7.92 2.86 0.85
C PHE A 75 8.54 3.65 -0.31
N VAL A 76 9.83 4.01 -0.21
CA VAL A 76 10.54 4.68 -1.31
C VAL A 76 10.62 3.77 -2.54
N ALA A 77 10.87 2.47 -2.35
CA ALA A 77 10.87 1.50 -3.44
C ALA A 77 9.49 1.37 -4.11
N LEU A 78 8.40 1.34 -3.34
CA LEU A 78 7.02 1.34 -3.86
C LEU A 78 6.66 2.66 -4.56
N LEU A 79 7.22 3.78 -4.11
CA LEU A 79 7.02 5.09 -4.72
C LEU A 79 7.76 5.24 -6.07
N ALA A 80 8.91 4.57 -6.24
CA ALA A 80 9.79 4.70 -7.41
C ALA A 80 9.06 4.63 -8.78
N PRO A 81 8.20 3.64 -9.08
CA PRO A 81 7.50 3.59 -10.36
C PRO A 81 6.51 4.76 -10.57
N HIS A 82 6.04 5.39 -9.50
CA HIS A 82 5.02 6.44 -9.52
C HIS A 82 5.58 7.86 -9.71
N VAL A 83 6.91 8.05 -9.68
CA VAL A 83 7.58 9.37 -9.81
C VAL A 83 8.40 9.50 -11.10
N THR A 84 8.06 8.68 -12.09
CA THR A 84 8.76 8.63 -13.39
C THR A 84 8.35 9.78 -14.33
N ASP A 85 7.13 10.32 -14.18
CA ASP A 85 6.59 11.42 -14.98
C ASP A 85 6.48 12.74 -14.19
N ALA A 86 6.27 13.85 -14.91
CA ALA A 86 6.16 15.17 -14.27
C ALA A 86 4.96 15.28 -13.29
N PRO A 87 3.74 14.79 -13.61
CA PRO A 87 2.64 14.74 -12.66
C PRO A 87 2.96 13.96 -11.37
N GLY A 88 3.57 12.78 -11.48
CA GLY A 88 3.95 11.95 -10.34
C GLY A 88 4.97 12.63 -9.45
N ARG A 89 5.99 13.29 -10.02
CA ARG A 89 6.97 14.08 -9.26
C ARG A 89 6.32 15.25 -8.52
N VAL A 90 5.38 15.94 -9.15
CA VAL A 90 4.64 17.04 -8.51
C VAL A 90 3.81 16.53 -7.33
N ALA A 91 3.08 15.42 -7.50
CA ALA A 91 2.32 14.80 -6.42
C ALA A 91 3.24 14.43 -5.24
N ALA A 92 4.38 13.78 -5.52
CA ALA A 92 5.32 13.33 -4.50
C ALA A 92 5.95 14.49 -3.74
N LEU A 93 6.47 15.50 -4.44
CA LEU A 93 7.15 16.64 -3.81
C LEU A 93 6.20 17.51 -2.99
N LEU A 94 5.01 17.83 -3.54
CA LEU A 94 4.02 18.62 -2.81
C LEU A 94 3.44 17.83 -1.64
N GLY A 95 3.14 16.56 -1.83
CA GLY A 95 2.61 15.69 -0.77
C GLY A 95 3.61 15.54 0.38
N ALA A 96 4.88 15.27 0.07
CA ALA A 96 5.95 15.19 1.06
C ALA A 96 6.15 16.53 1.78
N GLY A 97 6.20 17.64 1.05
CA GLY A 97 6.34 18.98 1.63
C GLY A 97 5.20 19.33 2.58
N LEU A 98 3.96 19.06 2.16
CA LEU A 98 2.77 19.25 3.00
C LEU A 98 2.82 18.38 4.25
N ALA A 99 3.12 17.10 4.12
CA ALA A 99 3.21 16.17 5.25
C ALA A 99 4.27 16.65 6.25
N ILE A 100 5.49 16.95 5.80
CA ILE A 100 6.59 17.43 6.65
C ILE A 100 6.19 18.71 7.40
N ALA A 101 5.51 19.64 6.73
CA ALA A 101 5.10 20.91 7.35
C ALA A 101 4.08 20.74 8.47
N VAL A 102 3.17 19.75 8.37
CA VAL A 102 2.06 19.57 9.31
C VAL A 102 2.31 18.49 10.37
N VAL A 103 3.32 17.63 10.19
CA VAL A 103 3.77 16.63 11.19
C VAL A 103 3.90 17.19 12.62
N PRO A 104 4.54 18.35 12.88
CA PRO A 104 4.73 18.81 14.26
C PRO A 104 3.46 19.29 14.95
N VAL A 105 2.38 19.55 14.20
CA VAL A 105 1.15 20.21 14.71
C VAL A 105 -0.11 19.36 14.55
N THR A 106 0.00 18.13 14.04
CA THR A 106 -1.16 17.26 13.80
C THR A 106 -0.95 15.86 14.38
N PRO A 107 -2.03 15.16 14.78
CA PRO A 107 -1.96 13.77 15.22
C PRO A 107 -1.42 12.83 14.14
N ALA A 108 -0.92 11.66 14.56
CA ALA A 108 -0.49 10.61 13.65
C ALA A 108 -1.60 10.26 12.64
N GLY A 109 -1.21 10.10 11.37
CA GLY A 109 -2.13 9.81 10.25
C GLY A 109 -2.70 11.05 9.55
N VAL A 110 -2.89 12.18 10.25
CA VAL A 110 -3.40 13.42 9.65
C VAL A 110 -2.46 14.01 8.58
N PRO A 111 -1.12 14.02 8.76
CA PRO A 111 -0.22 14.51 7.72
C PRO A 111 -0.37 13.80 6.37
N LEU A 112 -0.68 12.50 6.36
CA LEU A 112 -0.90 11.73 5.15
C LEU A 112 -2.15 12.19 4.38
N LEU A 113 -3.24 12.46 5.12
CA LEU A 113 -4.49 12.95 4.54
C LEU A 113 -4.31 14.35 3.93
N ILE A 114 -3.55 15.22 4.59
CA ILE A 114 -3.22 16.56 4.07
C ILE A 114 -2.31 16.43 2.85
N GLY A 115 -1.31 15.54 2.89
CA GLY A 115 -0.44 15.25 1.75
C GLY A 115 -1.22 14.81 0.49
N ALA A 116 -2.34 14.11 0.65
CA ALA A 116 -3.20 13.68 -0.46
C ALA A 116 -3.79 14.86 -1.26
N LEU A 117 -3.84 16.08 -0.70
CA LEU A 117 -4.25 17.29 -1.43
C LEU A 117 -3.34 17.59 -2.63
N ALA A 118 -2.10 17.09 -2.62
CA ALA A 118 -1.17 17.18 -3.75
C ALA A 118 -1.63 16.44 -5.02
N VAL A 119 -2.62 15.55 -4.92
CA VAL A 119 -3.21 14.85 -6.07
C VAL A 119 -3.90 15.84 -7.01
N ALA A 120 -4.56 16.89 -6.49
CA ALA A 120 -5.28 17.86 -7.31
C ALA A 120 -4.37 18.62 -8.30
N PRO A 121 -3.28 19.28 -7.88
CA PRO A 121 -2.36 19.94 -8.83
C PRO A 121 -1.66 18.96 -9.77
N ALA A 122 -1.34 17.74 -9.31
CA ALA A 122 -0.76 16.71 -10.16
C ALA A 122 -1.72 16.24 -11.26
N ALA A 123 -2.99 16.02 -10.92
CA ALA A 123 -4.04 15.67 -11.88
C ALA A 123 -4.28 16.80 -12.89
N ALA A 124 -4.31 18.05 -12.43
CA ALA A 124 -4.44 19.23 -13.30
C ALA A 124 -3.26 19.31 -14.29
N LEU A 125 -2.03 19.05 -13.84
CA LEU A 125 -0.85 19.00 -14.70
C LEU A 125 -0.96 17.86 -15.73
N ARG A 126 -1.38 16.66 -15.32
CA ARG A 126 -1.58 15.53 -16.23
C ARG A 126 -2.57 15.87 -17.35
N VAL A 127 -3.71 16.48 -17.01
CA VAL A 127 -4.72 16.93 -17.98
C VAL A 127 -4.14 17.99 -18.92
N ARG A 128 -3.38 18.96 -18.41
CA ARG A 128 -2.76 20.01 -19.23
C ARG A 128 -1.75 19.44 -20.23
N LEU A 129 -0.90 18.51 -19.81
CA LEU A 129 0.09 17.87 -20.67
C LEU A 129 -0.58 17.04 -21.78
N ALA A 130 -1.66 16.32 -21.44
CA ALA A 130 -2.44 15.56 -22.43
C ALA A 130 -3.07 16.46 -23.51
N ARG A 131 -3.60 17.63 -23.13
CA ARG A 131 -4.17 18.60 -24.09
C ARG A 131 -3.12 19.14 -25.06
N VAL A 132 -1.97 19.58 -24.55
CA VAL A 132 -0.87 20.12 -25.38
C VAL A 132 -0.30 19.06 -26.33
N ALA A 133 -0.29 17.79 -25.94
CA ALA A 133 0.13 16.71 -26.82
C ALA A 133 -0.89 16.41 -27.93
N GLY A 134 -2.18 16.59 -27.66
CA GLY A 134 -3.27 16.44 -28.64
C GLY A 134 -3.31 17.57 -29.68
N GLU A 135 -3.00 18.80 -29.29
CA GLU A 135 -2.96 19.97 -30.19
C GLU A 135 -1.81 19.95 -31.21
N ARG A 136 -0.81 19.07 -31.02
CA ARG A 136 0.36 18.92 -31.92
C ARG A 136 0.22 17.79 -32.94
N ARG A 137 -0.87 17.02 -32.90
CA ARG A 137 -1.19 15.96 -33.87
C ARG A 137 -2.23 16.46 -34.86
#